data_AF-A0A9X3ETF6-F1
#
_entry.id   AF-A0A9X3ETF6-F1
#
_cell.length_a   1.000
_cell.length_b   1.000
_cell.length_c   1.000
_cell.angle_alpha   90.00
_cell.angle_beta   90.00
_cell.angle_gamma   90.00
#
_symmetry.space_group_name_H-M   'P 1'
#
loop_
_entity.id
_entity.type
_entity.pdbx_description
1 polymer ?
#
loop_
_entity_poly.entity_id
_entity_poly.type
_entity_poly.pdbx_seq_one_letter_code
_entity_poly.pdbx_strand_id
1 'polypeptide(L)'
;MSFSPILAFLDARVPELRAELRGATPEDIDELAELCPRPLPRAYVEFLQAMGGSSGSFSALPVADCRAAELWPHLVATPPSYPADRFLKIGIDLGIGRDIRRDWFLDLRRGDPDDPPLVTFEDEGDPADFVEARAHVVARSWTAMLQRQAFLFGAVDRRAFQQQEIVTPADESRLAEAAAICERLGLTRALPSQPGLHTFERADLAVLLERPPNMRRLEIVVGADAARAGQHFLEILRDNLDAAGDA
;
A
#
# COMPACT_ATOMS: atom_id res chain seq x y z
N MET A 1 5.43 -7.62 -9.38
CA MET A 1 4.76 -6.90 -10.50
C MET A 1 5.68 -5.75 -10.98
N SER A 2 5.30 -4.92 -11.97
CA SER A 2 6.05 -3.69 -12.32
C SER A 2 5.35 -2.45 -11.76
N PHE A 3 6.11 -1.41 -11.45
CA PHE A 3 5.64 -0.10 -10.97
C PHE A 3 5.01 0.76 -12.08
N SER A 4 5.30 0.46 -13.36
CA SER A 4 4.86 1.26 -14.50
C SER A 4 3.33 1.54 -14.57
N PRO A 5 2.43 0.57 -14.32
CA PRO A 5 0.99 0.82 -14.32
C PRO A 5 0.54 1.83 -13.26
N ILE A 6 1.23 1.90 -12.11
CA ILE A 6 0.93 2.86 -11.04
C ILE A 6 1.26 4.28 -11.49
N LEU A 7 2.45 4.47 -12.08
CA LEU A 7 2.85 5.76 -12.61
C LEU A 7 1.92 6.23 -13.73
N ALA A 8 1.56 5.33 -14.67
CA ALA A 8 0.61 5.67 -15.73
C ALA A 8 -0.77 6.06 -15.19
N PHE A 9 -1.23 5.39 -14.12
CA PHE A 9 -2.48 5.71 -13.45
C PHE A 9 -2.44 7.09 -12.79
N LEU A 10 -1.33 7.42 -12.10
CA LEU A 10 -1.12 8.71 -11.45
C LEU A 10 -0.97 9.84 -12.48
N ASP A 11 -0.16 9.66 -13.53
CA ASP A 11 0.03 10.63 -14.61
C ASP A 11 -1.31 11.02 -15.27
N ALA A 12 -2.24 10.07 -15.41
CA ALA A 12 -3.55 10.32 -16.00
C ALA A 12 -4.51 11.11 -15.09
N ARG A 13 -4.32 11.09 -13.77
CA ARG A 13 -5.28 11.63 -12.78
C ARG A 13 -4.74 12.83 -12.00
N VAL A 14 -3.44 12.90 -11.83
CA VAL A 14 -2.71 13.94 -11.11
C VAL A 14 -1.48 14.32 -11.95
N PRO A 15 -1.67 14.88 -13.16
CA PRO A 15 -0.56 15.18 -14.07
C PRO A 15 0.46 16.15 -13.48
N GLU A 16 0.04 17.02 -12.57
CA GLU A 16 0.92 17.93 -11.83
C GLU A 16 1.96 17.21 -10.96
N LEU A 17 1.64 16.01 -10.47
CA LEU A 17 2.54 15.21 -9.63
C LEU A 17 3.86 14.91 -10.34
N ARG A 18 3.83 14.72 -11.66
CA ARG A 18 5.01 14.37 -12.46
C ARG A 18 6.14 15.40 -12.35
N ALA A 19 5.81 16.68 -12.14
CA ALA A 19 6.81 17.74 -11.94
C ALA A 19 7.45 17.68 -10.54
N GLU A 20 6.83 17.01 -9.59
CA GLU A 20 7.24 16.90 -8.19
C GLU A 20 8.04 15.62 -7.90
N LEU A 21 7.82 14.58 -8.72
CA LEU A 21 8.52 13.29 -8.59
C LEU A 21 9.99 13.43 -8.96
N ARG A 22 10.86 12.90 -8.08
CA ARG A 22 12.28 12.73 -8.36
C ARG A 22 12.75 11.36 -7.91
N GLY A 23 13.39 10.63 -8.81
CA GLY A 23 14.10 9.40 -8.49
C GLY A 23 15.29 9.65 -7.57
N ALA A 24 15.68 8.62 -6.82
CA ALA A 24 17.01 8.52 -6.24
C ALA A 24 18.06 8.41 -7.35
N THR A 25 19.26 8.91 -7.10
CA THR A 25 20.36 8.77 -8.08
C THR A 25 20.82 7.31 -8.15
N PRO A 26 21.44 6.88 -9.26
CA PRO A 26 22.07 5.56 -9.33
C PRO A 26 23.06 5.34 -8.17
N GLU A 27 23.83 6.37 -7.83
CA GLU A 27 24.78 6.34 -6.72
C GLU A 27 24.07 6.09 -5.38
N ASP A 28 22.96 6.79 -5.09
CA ASP A 28 22.17 6.54 -3.86
C ASP A 28 21.66 5.09 -3.77
N ILE A 29 21.26 4.51 -4.91
CA ILE A 29 20.75 3.13 -4.97
C ILE A 29 21.88 2.13 -4.79
N ASP A 30 23.03 2.36 -5.41
CA ASP A 30 24.21 1.52 -5.29
C ASP A 30 24.75 1.52 -3.87
N GLU A 31 24.88 2.70 -3.25
CA GLU A 31 25.25 2.81 -1.85
C GLU A 31 24.25 2.02 -0.98
N LEU A 32 22.93 2.19 -1.20
CA LEU A 32 21.91 1.45 -0.44
C LEU A 32 22.06 -0.06 -0.60
N ALA A 33 22.37 -0.53 -1.80
CA ALA A 33 22.61 -1.93 -2.07
C ALA A 33 23.85 -2.45 -1.32
N GLU A 34 24.91 -1.65 -1.19
CA GLU A 34 26.11 -2.01 -0.42
C GLU A 34 25.86 -2.16 1.08
N LEU A 35 24.94 -1.37 1.64
CA LEU A 35 24.54 -1.47 3.05
C LEU A 35 23.65 -2.69 3.34
N CYS A 36 23.07 -3.29 2.29
CA CYS A 36 22.14 -4.40 2.45
C CYS A 36 22.88 -5.76 2.35
N PRO A 37 22.67 -6.68 3.30
CA PRO A 37 23.26 -8.02 3.22
C PRO A 37 22.64 -8.90 2.12
N ARG A 38 21.60 -8.40 1.42
CA ARG A 38 20.91 -9.08 0.31
C ARG A 38 20.64 -8.06 -0.81
N PRO A 39 20.51 -8.52 -2.06
CA PRO A 39 20.10 -7.65 -3.16
C PRO A 39 18.78 -6.94 -2.87
N LEU A 40 18.68 -5.68 -3.30
CA LEU A 40 17.44 -4.91 -3.19
C LEU A 40 16.34 -5.56 -4.05
N PRO A 41 15.10 -5.68 -3.54
CA PRO A 41 13.98 -6.18 -4.35
C PRO A 41 13.73 -5.30 -5.58
N ARG A 42 13.50 -5.92 -6.74
CA ARG A 42 13.29 -5.19 -8.00
C ARG A 42 12.18 -4.15 -7.91
N ALA A 43 11.03 -4.47 -7.30
CA ALA A 43 9.92 -3.53 -7.14
C ALA A 43 10.30 -2.31 -6.27
N TYR A 44 11.18 -2.50 -5.29
CA TYR A 44 11.68 -1.42 -4.45
C TYR A 44 12.67 -0.53 -5.23
N VAL A 45 13.56 -1.12 -6.03
CA VAL A 45 14.45 -0.37 -6.92
C VAL A 45 13.65 0.45 -7.95
N GLU A 46 12.62 -0.12 -8.57
CA GLU A 46 11.73 0.60 -9.50
C GLU A 46 11.06 1.81 -8.82
N PHE A 47 10.64 1.66 -7.56
CA PHE A 47 10.12 2.77 -6.76
C PHE A 47 11.17 3.84 -6.49
N LEU A 48 12.38 3.46 -6.07
CA LEU A 48 13.47 4.40 -5.80
C LEU A 48 13.85 5.19 -7.05
N GLN A 49 13.96 4.54 -8.20
CA GLN A 49 14.25 5.18 -9.48
C GLN A 49 13.18 6.19 -9.92
N ALA A 50 11.92 5.97 -9.52
CA ALA A 50 10.82 6.85 -9.90
C ALA A 50 10.59 8.00 -8.92
N MET A 51 10.69 7.75 -7.60
CA MET A 51 10.29 8.70 -6.56
C MET A 51 11.09 8.63 -5.26
N GLY A 52 12.24 7.93 -5.25
CA GLY A 52 13.09 7.77 -4.06
C GLY A 52 13.76 9.06 -3.56
N GLY A 53 13.89 10.08 -4.40
CA GLY A 53 14.40 11.40 -4.02
C GLY A 53 13.29 12.38 -3.60
N SER A 54 12.11 12.27 -4.22
CA SER A 54 10.91 13.03 -3.88
C SER A 54 9.68 12.32 -4.44
N SER A 55 8.67 12.11 -3.58
CA SER A 55 7.35 11.66 -3.99
C SER A 55 6.35 12.82 -4.17
N GLY A 56 6.80 14.07 -4.01
CA GLY A 56 5.94 15.24 -4.12
C GLY A 56 4.81 15.21 -3.09
N SER A 57 3.60 15.55 -3.55
CA SER A 57 2.36 15.45 -2.78
C SER A 57 1.85 14.01 -2.61
N PHE A 58 2.40 13.04 -3.33
CA PHE A 58 2.05 11.63 -3.16
C PHE A 58 2.79 11.03 -1.95
N SER A 59 2.05 10.31 -1.11
CA SER A 59 2.59 9.61 0.05
C SER A 59 2.48 8.10 -0.16
N ALA A 60 3.62 7.43 -0.39
CA ALA A 60 3.68 5.98 -0.52
C ALA A 60 3.43 5.24 0.81
N LEU A 61 3.72 5.90 1.93
CA LEU A 61 3.46 5.41 3.28
C LEU A 61 2.81 6.54 4.10
N PRO A 62 1.55 6.39 4.58
CA PRO A 62 0.74 7.50 5.11
C PRO A 62 1.36 8.31 6.25
N VAL A 63 2.26 7.72 7.03
CA VAL A 63 2.85 8.32 8.24
C VAL A 63 4.37 8.18 8.29
N ALA A 64 4.99 7.82 7.16
CA ALA A 64 6.43 7.57 7.12
C ALA A 64 7.11 8.21 5.94
N ASP A 65 8.36 8.61 6.16
CA ASP A 65 9.24 9.06 5.11
C ASP A 65 9.98 7.87 4.49
N CYS A 66 9.91 7.77 3.17
CA CYS A 66 10.54 6.71 2.38
C CYS A 66 11.60 7.26 1.42
N ARG A 67 11.99 8.54 1.55
CA ARG A 67 13.03 9.16 0.74
C ARG A 67 14.39 8.60 1.13
N ALA A 68 15.21 8.25 0.14
CA ALA A 68 16.53 7.65 0.35
C ALA A 68 17.42 8.51 1.28
N ALA A 69 17.43 9.83 1.06
CA ALA A 69 18.21 10.78 1.86
C ALA A 69 17.82 10.80 3.35
N GLU A 70 16.57 10.49 3.68
CA GLU A 70 16.09 10.46 5.07
C GLU A 70 16.30 9.08 5.71
N LEU A 71 16.26 8.00 4.91
CA LEU A 71 16.59 6.65 5.37
C LEU A 71 18.08 6.48 5.66
N TRP A 72 18.94 7.13 4.87
CA TRP A 72 20.39 6.96 4.88
C TRP A 72 21.05 7.09 6.26
N PRO A 73 20.81 8.18 7.02
CA PRO A 73 21.47 8.37 8.31
C PRO A 73 21.09 7.26 9.30
N HIS A 74 19.89 6.70 9.18
CA HIS A 74 19.40 5.63 10.05
C HIS A 74 19.96 4.25 9.71
N LEU A 75 20.36 4.03 8.46
CA LEU A 75 20.98 2.77 8.03
C LEU A 75 22.48 2.73 8.39
N VAL A 76 23.15 3.88 8.37
CA VAL A 76 24.61 3.98 8.57
C VAL A 76 25.02 4.20 10.03
N ALA A 77 24.23 4.95 10.82
CA ALA A 77 24.70 5.48 12.11
C ALA A 77 24.77 4.46 13.25
N THR A 78 24.19 3.27 13.13
CA THR A 78 24.15 2.28 14.22
C THR A 78 23.94 0.88 13.64
N PRO A 79 24.53 -0.19 14.22
CA PRO A 79 24.11 -1.54 13.90
C PRO A 79 22.59 -1.64 13.99
N PRO A 80 21.90 -2.21 12.99
CA PRO A 80 20.45 -2.28 13.01
C PRO A 80 20.00 -3.06 14.24
N SER A 81 19.02 -2.53 14.97
CA SER A 81 18.35 -3.23 16.07
C SER A 81 17.49 -4.40 15.59
N TYR A 82 17.33 -4.53 14.28
CA TYR A 82 16.56 -5.55 13.59
C TYR A 82 17.47 -6.50 12.78
N PRO A 83 17.02 -7.73 12.50
CA PRO A 83 17.79 -8.68 11.69
C PRO A 83 17.80 -8.24 10.22
N ALA A 84 18.82 -7.47 9.85
CA ALA A 84 18.99 -6.88 8.51
C ALA A 84 19.16 -7.93 7.39
N ASP A 85 19.53 -9.17 7.74
CA ASP A 85 19.56 -10.32 6.83
C ASP A 85 18.16 -10.83 6.45
N ARG A 86 17.12 -10.30 7.09
CA ARG A 86 15.72 -10.60 6.82
C ARG A 86 14.91 -9.36 6.47
N PHE A 87 15.06 -8.27 7.21
CA PHE A 87 14.25 -7.07 7.05
C PHE A 87 15.04 -5.94 6.42
N LEU A 88 14.47 -5.30 5.40
CA LEU A 88 14.98 -4.06 4.82
C LEU A 88 14.09 -2.92 5.27
N LYS A 89 14.64 -1.96 6.03
CA LYS A 89 13.91 -0.75 6.42
C LYS A 89 13.72 0.17 5.21
N ILE A 90 12.48 0.56 4.94
CA ILE A 90 12.11 1.39 3.78
C ILE A 90 11.25 2.60 4.15
N GLY A 91 10.88 2.75 5.43
CA GLY A 91 10.15 3.91 5.91
C GLY A 91 10.45 4.20 7.38
N ILE A 92 10.61 5.47 7.70
CA ILE A 92 10.77 5.95 9.09
C ILE A 92 9.47 6.62 9.53
N ASP A 93 8.90 6.19 10.64
CA ASP A 93 7.77 6.88 11.24
C ASP A 93 8.22 8.25 11.76
N LEU A 94 7.58 9.31 11.27
CA LEU A 94 7.91 10.68 11.66
C LEU A 94 7.39 11.05 13.06
N GLY A 95 6.66 10.15 13.73
CA GLY A 95 6.17 10.35 15.10
C GLY A 95 5.09 11.44 15.19
N ILE A 96 4.44 11.78 14.09
CA ILE A 96 3.43 12.84 14.05
C ILE A 96 2.18 12.37 14.82
N GLY A 97 2.09 12.79 16.09
CA GLY A 97 0.91 12.61 16.93
C GLY A 97 0.71 11.22 17.53
N ARG A 98 1.76 10.41 17.68
CA ARG A 98 1.68 9.07 18.28
C ARG A 98 2.81 8.80 19.29
N ASP A 99 2.47 8.07 20.35
CA ASP A 99 3.42 7.62 21.38
C ASP A 99 4.30 6.44 20.90
N ILE A 100 3.90 5.76 19.84
CA ILE A 100 4.58 4.57 19.30
C ILE A 100 5.04 4.88 17.87
N ARG A 101 6.36 4.79 17.64
CA ARG A 101 6.97 4.83 16.31
C ARG A 101 6.86 3.45 15.67
N ARG A 102 6.41 3.40 14.42
CA ARG A 102 6.32 2.16 13.65
C ARG A 102 7.04 2.32 12.32
N ASP A 103 8.31 1.98 12.32
CA ASP A 103 9.08 1.93 11.09
C ASP A 103 8.56 0.81 10.17
N TRP A 104 8.85 0.98 8.88
CA TRP A 104 8.32 0.15 7.82
C TRP A 104 9.42 -0.65 7.17
N PHE A 105 9.17 -1.95 6.99
CA PHE A 105 10.17 -2.90 6.53
C PHE A 105 9.61 -3.80 5.43
N LEU A 106 10.50 -4.25 4.54
CA LEU A 106 10.24 -5.37 3.63
C LEU A 106 10.78 -6.67 4.26
N ASP A 107 9.94 -7.72 4.36
CA ASP A 107 10.39 -9.04 4.82
C ASP A 107 10.97 -9.85 3.65
N LEU A 108 12.29 -9.76 3.47
CA LEU A 108 13.02 -10.36 2.35
C LEU A 108 12.99 -11.90 2.35
N ARG A 109 12.56 -12.53 3.44
CA ARG A 109 12.46 -14.00 3.55
C ARG A 109 11.07 -14.54 3.28
N ARG A 110 10.07 -13.67 3.09
CA ARG A 110 8.68 -14.05 2.88
C ARG A 110 8.20 -13.57 1.51
N GLY A 111 7.34 -14.35 0.86
CA GLY A 111 6.69 -13.93 -0.38
C GLY A 111 7.62 -13.93 -1.60
N ASP A 112 7.36 -13.03 -2.53
CA ASP A 112 8.15 -12.85 -3.76
C ASP A 112 9.45 -12.08 -3.43
N PRO A 113 10.65 -12.60 -3.73
CA PRO A 113 11.90 -11.89 -3.47
C PRO A 113 12.03 -10.56 -4.23
N ASP A 114 11.34 -10.41 -5.36
CA ASP A 114 11.33 -9.16 -6.14
C ASP A 114 10.31 -8.13 -5.62
N ASP A 115 9.31 -8.57 -4.86
CA ASP A 115 8.19 -7.76 -4.38
C ASP A 115 7.72 -8.28 -2.99
N PRO A 116 8.60 -8.24 -1.97
CA PRO A 116 8.33 -8.81 -0.67
C PRO A 116 7.18 -8.08 0.05
N PRO A 117 6.53 -8.73 1.04
CA PRO A 117 5.50 -8.12 1.84
C PRO A 117 6.05 -6.98 2.69
N LEU A 118 5.20 -5.97 2.91
CA LEU A 118 5.45 -4.84 3.78
C LEU A 118 5.01 -5.18 5.20
N VAL A 119 5.88 -4.97 6.17
CA VAL A 119 5.64 -5.25 7.59
C VAL A 119 5.99 -4.05 8.46
N THR A 120 5.38 -4.00 9.65
CA THR A 120 5.74 -3.08 10.73
C THR A 120 5.88 -3.85 12.03
N PHE A 121 6.53 -3.25 13.03
CA PHE A 121 6.66 -3.79 14.37
C PHE A 121 5.93 -2.86 15.34
N GLU A 122 5.31 -3.44 16.39
CA GLU A 122 4.53 -2.65 17.36
C GLU A 122 5.38 -2.04 18.47
N ASP A 123 6.56 -2.59 18.73
CA ASP A 123 7.47 -2.12 19.78
C ASP A 123 8.92 -2.28 19.30
N GLU A 124 9.61 -1.15 19.11
CA GLU A 124 11.01 -1.11 18.67
C GLU A 124 11.98 -1.09 19.87
N GLY A 125 11.47 -1.25 21.10
CA GLY A 125 12.23 -1.11 22.34
C GLY A 125 13.21 -2.23 22.67
N ASP A 126 12.98 -3.46 22.18
CA ASP A 126 13.86 -4.61 22.43
C ASP A 126 14.25 -5.31 21.10
N PRO A 127 15.56 -5.44 20.77
CA PRO A 127 16.02 -6.27 19.66
C PRO A 127 15.47 -7.70 19.65
N ALA A 128 15.12 -8.26 20.82
CA ALA A 128 14.47 -9.57 20.94
C ALA A 128 13.02 -9.58 20.43
N ASP A 129 12.35 -8.42 20.33
CA ASP A 129 10.98 -8.31 19.78
C ASP A 129 10.94 -8.42 18.25
N PHE A 130 12.09 -8.30 17.58
CA PHE A 130 12.23 -8.61 16.15
C PHE A 130 12.30 -10.12 15.84
N VAL A 131 12.26 -10.98 16.86
CA VAL A 131 12.20 -12.45 16.69
C VAL A 131 10.82 -12.85 16.19
N GLU A 132 10.78 -13.38 14.97
CA GLU A 132 9.77 -14.19 14.23
C GLU A 132 8.25 -14.07 14.43
N ALA A 133 7.72 -13.61 15.57
CA ALA A 133 6.31 -13.71 15.94
C ALA A 133 5.54 -12.38 16.00
N ARG A 134 6.19 -11.21 15.83
CA ARG A 134 5.54 -9.89 16.01
C ARG A 134 5.52 -8.97 14.79
N ALA A 135 6.03 -9.40 13.64
CA ALA A 135 5.95 -8.62 12.42
C ALA A 135 4.49 -8.57 11.92
N HIS A 136 3.89 -7.38 11.94
CA HIS A 136 2.54 -7.15 11.44
C HIS A 136 2.60 -6.91 9.93
N VAL A 137 2.11 -7.87 9.16
CA VAL A 137 2.06 -7.73 7.69
C VAL A 137 0.99 -6.70 7.33
N VAL A 138 1.42 -5.55 6.80
CA VAL A 138 0.53 -4.46 6.42
C VAL A 138 0.05 -4.63 4.98
N ALA A 139 0.94 -5.05 4.08
CA ALA A 139 0.58 -5.37 2.70
C ALA A 139 1.25 -6.65 2.23
N ARG A 140 0.58 -7.39 1.34
CA ARG A 140 1.08 -8.68 0.82
C ARG A 140 2.30 -8.53 -0.09
N SER A 141 2.48 -7.35 -0.67
CA SER A 141 3.68 -6.95 -1.40
C SER A 141 3.88 -5.44 -1.33
N TRP A 142 5.08 -4.97 -1.65
CA TRP A 142 5.38 -3.55 -1.75
C TRP A 142 4.52 -2.88 -2.82
N THR A 143 4.41 -3.51 -3.99
CA THR A 143 3.59 -3.01 -5.09
C THR A 143 2.11 -2.90 -4.71
N ALA A 144 1.58 -3.83 -3.91
CA ALA A 144 0.20 -3.76 -3.44
C ALA A 144 -0.04 -2.53 -2.55
N MET A 145 0.90 -2.19 -1.66
CA MET A 145 0.83 -0.94 -0.88
C MET A 145 0.83 0.28 -1.79
N LEU A 146 1.75 0.33 -2.76
CA LEU A 146 1.84 1.44 -3.70
C LEU A 146 0.57 1.60 -4.55
N GLN A 147 -0.03 0.50 -5.02
CA GLN A 147 -1.30 0.53 -5.75
C GLN A 147 -2.45 1.03 -4.89
N ARG A 148 -2.51 0.57 -3.63
CA ARG A 148 -3.50 1.05 -2.66
C ARG A 148 -3.40 2.56 -2.49
N GLN A 149 -2.21 3.09 -2.18
CA GLN A 149 -2.02 4.52 -1.99
C GLN A 149 -2.28 5.32 -3.26
N ALA A 150 -1.78 4.85 -4.41
CA ALA A 150 -2.00 5.54 -5.68
C ALA A 150 -3.48 5.64 -6.02
N PHE A 151 -4.26 4.57 -5.78
CA PHE A 151 -5.69 4.59 -6.03
C PHE A 151 -6.45 5.50 -5.06
N LEU A 152 -6.11 5.48 -3.78
CA LEU A 152 -6.69 6.41 -2.80
C LEU A 152 -6.43 7.86 -3.22
N PHE A 153 -5.16 8.21 -3.40
CA PHE A 153 -4.73 9.57 -3.77
C PHE A 153 -5.30 10.04 -5.12
N GLY A 154 -5.22 9.19 -6.14
CA GLY A 154 -5.55 9.56 -7.52
C GLY A 154 -7.03 9.46 -7.87
N ALA A 155 -7.82 8.64 -7.17
CA ALA A 155 -9.21 8.38 -7.54
C ALA A 155 -10.22 8.56 -6.41
N VAL A 156 -9.91 8.18 -5.16
CA VAL A 156 -10.87 8.30 -4.04
C VAL A 156 -10.80 9.71 -3.43
N ASP A 157 -9.60 10.20 -3.13
CA ASP A 157 -9.39 11.45 -2.40
C ASP A 157 -9.85 12.68 -3.19
N ARG A 158 -9.95 12.53 -4.51
CA ARG A 158 -10.43 13.57 -5.44
C ARG A 158 -11.96 13.67 -5.50
N ARG A 159 -12.68 12.82 -4.79
CA ARG A 159 -14.14 12.75 -4.79
C ARG A 159 -14.73 13.57 -3.65
N ALA A 160 -15.92 14.13 -3.87
CA ALA A 160 -16.59 14.98 -2.88
C ALA A 160 -17.11 14.21 -1.66
N PHE A 161 -17.31 12.91 -1.81
CA PHE A 161 -17.74 12.00 -0.75
C PHE A 161 -16.78 10.83 -0.66
N GLN A 162 -16.46 10.43 0.57
CA GLN A 162 -15.62 9.29 0.88
C GLN A 162 -16.20 8.53 2.07
N GLN A 163 -16.26 7.21 1.96
CA GLN A 163 -16.70 6.35 3.06
C GLN A 163 -15.92 5.04 3.05
N GLN A 164 -15.53 4.60 4.25
CA GLN A 164 -14.95 3.30 4.47
C GLN A 164 -15.96 2.39 5.17
N GLU A 165 -16.07 1.17 4.67
CA GLU A 165 -16.92 0.10 5.19
C GLU A 165 -16.07 -1.13 5.50
N ILE A 166 -16.47 -1.84 6.56
CA ILE A 166 -15.79 -3.05 7.01
C ILE A 166 -16.81 -4.18 7.06
N VAL A 167 -16.57 -5.24 6.29
CA VAL A 167 -17.39 -6.45 6.27
C VAL A 167 -16.65 -7.59 6.97
N THR A 168 -17.29 -8.21 7.96
CA THR A 168 -16.74 -9.32 8.74
C THR A 168 -17.78 -10.43 8.98
N PRO A 169 -17.39 -11.72 8.96
CA PRO A 169 -16.08 -12.21 8.53
C PRO A 169 -15.91 -12.16 7.01
N ALA A 170 -14.69 -12.02 6.52
CA ALA A 170 -14.40 -12.10 5.09
C ALA A 170 -13.13 -12.93 4.80
N ASP A 171 -13.18 -13.68 3.70
CA ASP A 171 -12.07 -14.42 3.12
C ASP A 171 -11.85 -14.05 1.64
N GLU A 172 -11.02 -14.81 0.92
CA GLU A 172 -10.77 -14.55 -0.51
C GLU A 172 -12.05 -14.74 -1.36
N SER A 173 -12.96 -15.64 -0.98
CA SER A 173 -14.22 -15.83 -1.70
C SER A 173 -15.09 -14.59 -1.58
N ARG A 174 -15.17 -14.01 -0.38
CA ARG A 174 -15.92 -12.77 -0.13
C ARG A 174 -15.35 -11.58 -0.91
N LEU A 175 -14.02 -11.48 -1.01
CA LEU A 175 -13.36 -10.47 -1.84
C LEU A 175 -13.69 -10.66 -3.33
N ALA A 176 -13.61 -11.90 -3.83
CA ALA A 176 -13.93 -12.22 -5.22
C ALA A 176 -15.40 -11.92 -5.56
N GLU A 177 -16.30 -12.19 -4.62
CA GLU A 177 -17.72 -11.88 -4.75
C GLU A 177 -17.98 -10.36 -4.81
N ALA A 178 -17.40 -9.58 -3.90
CA ALA A 178 -17.48 -8.13 -3.91
C ALA A 178 -16.92 -7.53 -5.22
N ALA A 179 -15.81 -8.09 -5.72
CA ALA A 179 -15.25 -7.72 -7.02
C ALA A 179 -16.21 -8.01 -8.18
N ALA A 180 -16.84 -9.19 -8.19
CA ALA A 180 -17.84 -9.56 -9.19
C ALA A 180 -19.09 -8.67 -9.14
N ILE A 181 -19.53 -8.24 -7.94
CA ILE A 181 -20.61 -7.27 -7.77
C ILE A 181 -20.22 -5.93 -8.40
N CYS A 182 -19.01 -5.43 -8.14
CA CYS A 182 -18.53 -4.17 -8.74
C CYS A 182 -18.57 -4.22 -10.28
N GLU A 183 -18.10 -5.33 -10.88
CA GLU A 183 -18.13 -5.52 -12.33
C GLU A 183 -19.57 -5.58 -12.88
N ARG A 184 -20.49 -6.28 -12.20
CA ARG A 184 -21.92 -6.32 -12.58
C ARG A 184 -22.60 -4.95 -12.49
N LEU A 185 -22.15 -4.09 -11.57
CA LEU A 185 -22.62 -2.71 -11.43
C LEU A 185 -21.98 -1.73 -12.44
N GLY A 186 -21.19 -2.26 -13.38
CA GLY A 186 -20.60 -1.51 -14.48
C GLY A 186 -19.33 -0.74 -14.11
N LEU A 187 -18.70 -1.05 -12.98
CA LEU A 187 -17.38 -0.52 -12.67
C LEU A 187 -16.31 -1.32 -13.43
N THR A 188 -15.26 -0.63 -13.87
CA THR A 188 -14.12 -1.25 -14.56
C THR A 188 -12.88 -1.22 -13.67
N ARG A 189 -11.96 -2.16 -13.89
CA ARG A 189 -10.72 -2.21 -13.09
C ARG A 189 -9.82 -1.04 -13.42
N ALA A 190 -9.41 -0.30 -12.40
CA ALA A 190 -8.63 0.92 -12.57
C ALA A 190 -7.11 0.66 -12.57
N LEU A 191 -6.67 -0.36 -11.82
CA LEU A 191 -5.30 -0.88 -11.81
C LEU A 191 -5.33 -2.43 -11.94
N PRO A 192 -4.20 -3.06 -12.32
CA PRO A 192 -4.08 -4.52 -12.29
C PRO A 192 -4.40 -5.08 -10.89
N SER A 193 -5.13 -6.20 -10.84
CA SER A 193 -5.51 -6.82 -9.57
C SER A 193 -4.28 -7.39 -8.87
N GLN A 194 -4.30 -7.33 -7.53
CA GLN A 194 -3.32 -8.01 -6.68
C GLN A 194 -4.03 -9.00 -5.77
N PRO A 195 -3.33 -10.01 -5.25
CA PRO A 195 -3.86 -10.82 -4.17
C PRO A 195 -4.34 -9.92 -3.01
N GLY A 196 -5.61 -10.04 -2.64
CA GLY A 196 -6.19 -9.25 -1.55
C GLY A 196 -6.49 -7.79 -1.87
N LEU A 197 -6.30 -7.28 -3.09
CA LEU A 197 -6.55 -5.88 -3.44
C LEU A 197 -7.11 -5.73 -4.86
N HIS A 198 -8.27 -5.08 -4.96
CA HIS A 198 -8.94 -4.77 -6.21
C HIS A 198 -9.35 -3.30 -6.23
N THR A 199 -9.17 -2.64 -7.36
CA THR A 199 -9.56 -1.25 -7.55
C THR A 199 -10.46 -1.12 -8.77
N PHE A 200 -11.54 -0.36 -8.59
CA PHE A 200 -12.62 -0.23 -9.56
C PHE A 200 -13.01 1.23 -9.73
N GLU A 201 -13.39 1.62 -10.93
CA GLU A 201 -13.83 2.97 -11.21
C GLU A 201 -15.02 3.00 -12.19
N ARG A 202 -15.86 4.01 -12.02
CA ARG A 202 -16.86 4.50 -12.96
C ARG A 202 -16.78 6.03 -12.94
N ALA A 203 -17.38 6.70 -13.92
CA ALA A 203 -17.29 8.17 -14.05
C ALA A 203 -17.55 8.91 -12.72
N ASP A 204 -18.52 8.44 -11.92
CA ASP A 204 -19.00 9.03 -10.67
C ASP A 204 -18.50 8.32 -9.39
N LEU A 205 -17.76 7.20 -9.50
CA LEU A 205 -17.40 6.33 -8.38
C LEU A 205 -15.97 5.78 -8.49
N ALA A 206 -15.26 5.72 -7.38
CA ALA A 206 -14.02 4.97 -7.21
C ALA A 206 -14.18 4.02 -6.02
N VAL A 207 -13.84 2.75 -6.20
CA VAL A 207 -14.03 1.70 -5.18
C VAL A 207 -12.75 0.90 -5.02
N LEU A 208 -12.24 0.84 -3.80
CA LEU A 208 -11.15 -0.03 -3.40
C LEU A 208 -11.71 -1.15 -2.53
N LEU A 209 -11.41 -2.38 -2.89
CA LEU A 209 -11.69 -3.57 -2.10
C LEU A 209 -10.37 -4.16 -1.64
N GLU A 210 -10.18 -4.27 -0.34
CA GLU A 210 -8.96 -4.80 0.25
C GLU A 210 -9.28 -5.82 1.33
N ARG A 211 -8.59 -6.96 1.30
CA ARG A 211 -8.53 -7.90 2.40
C ARG A 211 -7.15 -7.78 3.05
N PRO A 212 -7.03 -7.01 4.16
CA PRO A 212 -5.75 -6.84 4.83
C PRO A 212 -5.15 -8.19 5.23
N PRO A 213 -3.81 -8.33 5.16
CA PRO A 213 -3.14 -9.57 5.58
C PRO A 213 -3.51 -9.93 7.02
N ASN A 214 -3.69 -11.22 7.28
CA ASN A 214 -3.99 -11.77 8.61
C ASN A 214 -5.28 -11.26 9.27
N MET A 215 -6.13 -10.52 8.56
CA MET A 215 -7.45 -10.10 9.05
C MET A 215 -8.57 -10.89 8.39
N ARG A 216 -9.62 -11.21 9.16
CA ARG A 216 -10.87 -11.81 8.65
C ARG A 216 -11.90 -10.74 8.30
N ARG A 217 -11.46 -9.68 7.62
CA ARG A 217 -12.31 -8.56 7.21
C ARG A 217 -12.02 -8.14 5.78
N LEU A 218 -13.05 -7.61 5.13
CA LEU A 218 -12.97 -6.93 3.85
C LEU A 218 -13.16 -5.44 4.13
N GLU A 219 -12.18 -4.64 3.74
CA GLU A 219 -12.25 -3.19 3.73
C GLU A 219 -12.73 -2.72 2.35
N ILE A 220 -13.74 -1.87 2.36
CA ILE A 220 -14.33 -1.28 1.16
C ILE A 220 -14.20 0.22 1.32
N VAL A 221 -13.45 0.88 0.44
CA VAL A 221 -13.33 2.34 0.43
C VAL A 221 -14.00 2.85 -0.83
N VAL A 222 -14.97 3.76 -0.68
CA VAL A 222 -15.74 4.34 -1.77
C VAL A 222 -15.49 5.84 -1.81
N GLY A 223 -15.05 6.35 -2.96
CA GLY A 223 -15.11 7.75 -3.34
C GLY A 223 -16.25 7.99 -4.33
N ALA A 224 -17.04 9.05 -4.15
CA ALA A 224 -18.14 9.40 -5.05
C ALA A 224 -18.25 10.91 -5.27
N ASP A 225 -18.69 11.34 -6.46
CA ASP A 225 -18.92 12.76 -6.75
C ASP A 225 -20.10 13.34 -5.96
N ALA A 226 -20.99 12.48 -5.46
CA ALA A 226 -22.11 12.85 -4.61
C ALA A 226 -22.35 11.79 -3.52
N ALA A 227 -22.64 12.24 -2.30
CA ALA A 227 -22.89 11.36 -1.15
C ALA A 227 -24.00 10.34 -1.42
N ARG A 228 -25.09 10.75 -2.09
CA ARG A 228 -26.20 9.86 -2.45
C ARG A 228 -25.75 8.71 -3.36
N ALA A 229 -24.85 8.97 -4.32
CA ALA A 229 -24.36 7.93 -5.22
C ALA A 229 -23.49 6.91 -4.47
N GLY A 230 -22.58 7.40 -3.61
CA GLY A 230 -21.73 6.54 -2.78
C GLY A 230 -22.53 5.70 -1.78
N GLN A 231 -23.49 6.31 -1.08
CA GLN A 231 -24.38 5.61 -0.14
C GLN A 231 -25.23 4.55 -0.85
N HIS A 232 -25.85 4.89 -1.98
CA HIS A 232 -26.65 3.94 -2.74
C HIS A 232 -25.83 2.76 -3.27
N PHE A 233 -24.60 3.01 -3.73
CA PHE A 233 -23.68 1.94 -4.12
C PHE A 233 -23.36 1.01 -2.94
N LEU A 234 -23.06 1.56 -1.76
CA LEU A 234 -22.77 0.78 -0.55
C LEU A 234 -23.97 -0.05 -0.10
N GLU A 235 -25.19 0.49 -0.17
CA GLU A 235 -26.42 -0.25 0.11
C GLU A 235 -26.56 -1.46 -0.82
N ILE A 236 -26.46 -1.27 -2.14
CA ILE A 236 -26.54 -2.37 -3.11
C ILE A 236 -25.46 -3.42 -2.85
N LEU A 237 -24.23 -2.98 -2.57
CA LEU A 237 -23.11 -3.89 -2.31
C LEU A 237 -23.36 -4.73 -1.06
N ARG A 238 -23.82 -4.13 0.03
CA ARG A 238 -24.18 -4.84 1.26
C ARG A 238 -25.30 -5.84 1.03
N ASP A 239 -26.40 -5.41 0.39
CA ASP A 239 -27.56 -6.27 0.12
C ASP A 239 -27.17 -7.52 -0.69
N ASN A 240 -26.27 -7.37 -1.67
CA ASN A 240 -25.77 -8.49 -2.47
C ASN A 240 -24.87 -9.43 -1.65
N LEU A 241 -23.98 -8.85 -0.85
CA LEU A 241 -23.08 -9.63 0.00
C LEU A 241 -23.90 -10.41 1.04
N ASP A 242 -24.86 -9.80 1.70
CA ASP A 242 -25.66 -10.49 2.72
C ASP A 242 -26.49 -11.62 2.11
N ALA A 243 -27.10 -11.40 0.94
CA ALA A 243 -27.87 -12.44 0.22
C ALA A 243 -27.05 -13.68 -0.16
N ALA A 244 -25.74 -13.52 -0.42
CA ALA A 244 -24.87 -14.65 -0.74
C ALA A 244 -24.37 -15.41 0.49
N GLY A 245 -24.43 -14.81 1.69
CA GLY A 245 -24.04 -15.47 2.94
C GLY A 245 -25.07 -16.50 3.43
N ASP A 246 -26.32 -16.37 2.98
CA ASP A 246 -27.45 -17.23 3.37
C ASP A 246 -27.67 -18.44 2.43
N ALA A 247 -26.91 -18.54 1.33
CA ALA A 247 -27.03 -19.58 0.30
C ALA A 247 -26.00 -20.71 0.49
#